data_AF-A0A933CEX7-F1
#
_entry.id   AF-A0A933CEX7-F1
#
_cell.length_a   1.000
_cell.length_b   1.000
_cell.length_c   1.000
_cell.angle_alpha   90.00
_cell.angle_beta   90.00
_cell.angle_gamma   90.00
#
_symmetry.space_group_name_H-M   'P 1'
#
loop_
_entity.id
_entity.type
_entity.pdbx_description
1 polymer ?
#
loop_
_entity_poly.entity_id
_entity_poly.type
_entity_poly.pdbx_seq_one_letter_code
_entity_poly.pdbx_strand_id
1 'polypeptide(L)'
;MSSQEEFEKEAKAVGERIALLLVAADLPEDVKAGFAAMIPEMSPEQLDRLIKILEANVHDTAVAQEAELGKAVQGAQAHYEASRQAAEKKTMAELDEIESLLKTG
;
A
#
# COMPACT_ATOMS: atom_id res chain seq x y z
N MET A 1 -32.64 -25.68 -3.60
CA MET A 1 -32.76 -24.33 -3.02
C MET A 1 -33.82 -23.61 -3.82
N SER A 2 -34.59 -22.74 -3.19
CA SER A 2 -35.58 -21.94 -3.91
C SER A 2 -34.90 -20.79 -4.66
N SER A 3 -35.51 -20.29 -5.74
CA SER A 3 -35.01 -19.11 -6.46
C SER A 3 -34.86 -17.88 -5.55
N GLN A 4 -35.62 -17.82 -4.46
CA GLN A 4 -35.55 -16.72 -3.49
C GLN A 4 -34.31 -16.81 -2.59
N GLU A 5 -33.94 -18.02 -2.16
CA GLU A 5 -32.71 -18.25 -1.38
C GLU A 5 -31.45 -17.94 -2.19
N GLU A 6 -31.44 -18.27 -3.49
CA GLU A 6 -30.34 -17.96 -4.39
C GLU A 6 -30.18 -16.45 -4.57
N PHE A 7 -31.29 -15.72 -4.75
CA PHE A 7 -31.28 -14.27 -4.87
C PHE A 7 -30.78 -13.57 -3.60
N GLU A 8 -31.26 -13.97 -2.42
CA GLU A 8 -30.81 -13.41 -1.14
C GLU A 8 -29.31 -13.61 -0.93
N LYS A 9 -28.79 -14.78 -1.31
CA LYS A 9 -27.37 -15.09 -1.22
C LYS A 9 -26.53 -14.19 -2.14
N GLU A 10 -26.97 -13.98 -3.38
CA GLU A 10 -26.28 -13.10 -4.31
C GLU A 10 -26.31 -11.64 -3.86
N ALA A 11 -27.47 -11.14 -3.44
CA ALA A 11 -27.62 -9.78 -2.92
C ALA A 11 -26.71 -9.54 -1.71
N LYS A 12 -26.63 -10.52 -0.81
CA LYS A 12 -25.73 -10.45 0.36
C LYS A 12 -24.26 -10.39 -0.07
N ALA A 13 -23.85 -11.23 -1.02
CA ALA A 13 -22.47 -11.24 -1.52
C ALA A 13 -22.08 -9.90 -2.18
N VAL A 14 -23.00 -9.28 -2.93
CA VAL A 14 -22.80 -7.95 -3.51
C VAL A 14 -22.64 -6.89 -2.41
N GLY A 15 -23.52 -6.91 -1.40
CA GLY A 15 -23.43 -6.00 -0.25
C GLY A 15 -22.12 -6.14 0.53
N GLU A 16 -21.68 -7.37 0.80
CA GLU A 16 -20.40 -7.66 1.46
C GLU A 16 -19.22 -7.14 0.65
N ARG A 17 -19.23 -7.32 -0.67
CA ARG A 17 -18.19 -6.78 -1.56
C ARG A 17 -18.13 -5.26 -1.51
N ILE A 18 -19.28 -4.58 -1.59
CA ILE A 18 -19.34 -3.11 -1.50
C ILE A 18 -18.81 -2.63 -0.15
N ALA A 19 -19.19 -3.30 0.94
CA ALA A 19 -18.70 -2.95 2.28
C ALA A 19 -17.18 -3.09 2.40
N LEU A 20 -16.61 -4.19 1.89
CA LEU A 20 -15.15 -4.39 1.87
C LEU A 20 -14.44 -3.31 1.04
N LEU A 21 -14.98 -2.99 -0.13
CA LEU A 21 -14.43 -1.95 -0.99
C LEU A 21 -14.50 -0.55 -0.35
N LEU A 22 -15.60 -0.20 0.32
CA LEU A 22 -15.72 1.07 1.05
C LEU A 22 -14.72 1.17 2.20
N VAL A 23 -14.52 0.08 2.95
CA VAL A 23 -13.54 0.07 4.05
C VAL A 23 -12.12 0.24 3.53
N ALA A 24 -11.79 -0.47 2.44
CA ALA A 24 -10.46 -0.45 1.82
C ALA A 24 -10.18 0.84 1.03
N ALA A 25 -11.21 1.54 0.57
CA ALA A 25 -11.05 2.76 -0.21
C ALA A 25 -10.36 3.85 0.60
N ASP A 26 -9.41 4.54 -0.04
CA ASP A 26 -8.76 5.73 0.49
C ASP A 26 -9.68 6.94 0.29
N LEU A 27 -10.73 6.97 1.10
CA LEU A 27 -11.75 8.01 1.12
C LEU A 27 -11.95 8.49 2.57
N PRO A 28 -12.33 9.75 2.77
CA PRO A 28 -12.76 10.24 4.07
C PRO A 28 -13.95 9.45 4.64
N GLU A 29 -13.99 9.26 5.97
CA GLU A 29 -15.04 8.46 6.64
C GLU A 29 -16.46 9.04 6.46
N ASP A 30 -16.60 10.35 6.38
CA ASP A 30 -17.86 11.03 6.07
C ASP A 30 -18.34 10.73 4.65
N VAL A 31 -17.41 10.64 3.68
CA VAL A 31 -17.71 10.24 2.30
C VAL A 31 -18.13 8.77 2.24
N LYS A 32 -17.43 7.87 2.95
CA LYS A 32 -17.80 6.46 3.06
C LYS A 32 -19.20 6.29 3.67
N ALA A 33 -19.50 7.02 4.74
CA ALA A 33 -20.82 7.02 5.37
C ALA A 33 -21.90 7.55 4.43
N GLY A 34 -21.61 8.59 3.64
CA GLY A 34 -22.48 9.11 2.60
C GLY A 34 -22.83 8.06 1.55
N PHE A 35 -21.85 7.34 1.02
CA PHE A 35 -22.11 6.25 0.08
C PHE A 35 -22.92 5.13 0.71
N ALA A 36 -22.59 4.70 1.93
CA ALA A 36 -23.32 3.66 2.64
C ALA A 36 -24.80 4.00 2.83
N ALA A 37 -25.10 5.28 3.14
CA ALA A 37 -26.47 5.76 3.28
C ALA A 37 -27.26 5.81 1.96
N MET A 38 -26.57 5.95 0.82
CA MET A 38 -27.20 6.02 -0.51
C MET A 38 -27.45 4.66 -1.16
N ILE A 39 -26.73 3.60 -0.74
CA ILE A 39 -26.85 2.24 -1.32
C ILE A 39 -28.30 1.75 -1.44
N PRO A 40 -29.18 1.89 -0.43
CA PRO A 40 -30.56 1.40 -0.51
C PRO A 40 -31.39 2.06 -1.62
N GLU A 41 -31.04 3.28 -2.02
CA GLU A 41 -31.74 4.08 -3.01
C GLU A 41 -31.14 3.94 -4.42
N MET A 42 -30.04 3.18 -4.56
CA MET A 42 -29.34 3.01 -5.83
C MET A 42 -29.98 1.92 -6.69
N SER A 43 -30.05 2.19 -8.00
CA SER A 43 -30.34 1.15 -8.99
C SER A 43 -29.17 0.14 -9.10
N PRO A 44 -29.41 -1.07 -9.60
CA PRO A 44 -28.34 -2.05 -9.85
C PRO A 44 -27.19 -1.48 -10.69
N GLU A 45 -27.49 -0.68 -11.72
CA GLU A 45 -26.48 -0.07 -12.59
C GLU A 45 -25.70 1.05 -11.89
N GLN A 46 -26.28 1.67 -10.87
CA GLN A 46 -25.58 2.64 -10.02
C GLN A 46 -24.66 1.92 -9.03
N LEU A 47 -25.11 0.79 -8.45
CA LEU A 47 -24.29 -0.06 -7.59
C LEU A 47 -23.10 -0.64 -8.35
N ASP A 48 -23.29 -1.14 -9.57
CA ASP A 48 -22.20 -1.63 -10.42
C ASP A 48 -21.18 -0.53 -10.74
N ARG A 49 -21.64 0.69 -10.99
CA ARG A 49 -20.76 1.85 -11.20
C ARG A 49 -20.00 2.21 -9.93
N LEU A 50 -20.66 2.19 -8.78
CA LEU A 50 -20.03 2.44 -7.49
C LEU A 50 -18.94 1.39 -7.21
N ILE A 51 -19.21 0.11 -7.44
CA ILE A 51 -18.23 -0.98 -7.28
C ILE A 51 -16.98 -0.69 -8.12
N LYS A 52 -17.14 -0.36 -9.40
CA LYS A 52 -16.01 -0.05 -10.29
C LYS A 52 -15.20 1.17 -9.83
N ILE A 53 -15.88 2.20 -9.33
CA ILE A 53 -15.22 3.40 -8.80
C ILE A 53 -14.39 3.04 -7.56
N LEU A 54 -14.95 2.28 -6.63
CA LEU A 54 -14.24 1.87 -5.42
C LEU A 54 -13.07 0.92 -5.73
N GLU A 55 -13.23 0.00 -6.69
CA GLU A 55 -12.14 -0.87 -7.14
C GLU A 55 -10.97 -0.10 -7.74
N ALA A 56 -11.27 0.89 -8.58
CA ALA A 56 -10.25 1.77 -9.15
C ALA A 56 -9.53 2.56 -8.04
N ASN A 57 -10.27 3.12 -7.08
CA ASN A 57 -9.68 3.86 -5.96
C ASN A 57 -8.74 2.97 -5.13
N VAL A 58 -9.16 1.75 -4.79
CA VAL A 58 -8.32 0.80 -4.04
C VAL A 58 -7.06 0.43 -4.84
N HIS A 59 -7.21 0.18 -6.14
CA HIS A 59 -6.08 -0.16 -7.01
C HIS A 59 -5.06 0.98 -7.10
N ASP A 60 -5.53 2.20 -7.38
CA ASP A 60 -4.67 3.38 -7.53
C ASP A 60 -3.92 3.69 -6.22
N THR A 61 -4.60 3.53 -5.09
CA THR A 61 -3.98 3.67 -3.76
C THR A 61 -2.87 2.64 -3.54
N ALA A 62 -3.13 1.36 -3.87
CA ALA A 62 -2.13 0.31 -3.73
C ALA A 62 -0.90 0.56 -4.60
N VAL A 63 -1.09 1.00 -5.85
CA VAL A 63 0.00 1.35 -6.77
C VAL A 63 0.82 2.53 -6.25
N ALA A 64 0.16 3.56 -5.70
CA ALA A 64 0.84 4.71 -5.11
C ALA A 64 1.70 4.31 -3.90
N GLN A 65 1.14 3.48 -2.99
CA GLN A 65 1.85 2.99 -1.81
C GLN A 65 3.02 2.07 -2.17
N GLU A 66 2.87 1.21 -3.18
CA GLU A 66 3.96 0.37 -3.68
C GLU A 66 5.10 1.22 -4.23
N ALA A 67 4.79 2.26 -5.02
CA ALA A 67 5.80 3.16 -5.57
C ALA A 67 6.53 3.95 -4.47
N GLU A 68 5.83 4.39 -3.43
CA GLU A 68 6.43 5.07 -2.28
C GLU A 68 7.36 4.13 -1.50
N LEU A 69 6.90 2.91 -1.22
CA LEU A 69 7.71 1.90 -0.54
C LEU A 69 8.97 1.57 -1.36
N GLY A 70 8.85 1.40 -2.67
CA GLY A 70 9.97 1.16 -3.56
C GLY A 70 11.04 2.25 -3.48
N LYS A 71 10.63 3.53 -3.45
CA LYS A 71 11.53 4.66 -3.25
C LYS A 71 12.20 4.64 -1.88
N ALA A 72 11.45 4.35 -0.82
CA ALA A 72 11.98 4.28 0.54
C ALA A 72 13.05 3.17 0.67
N VAL A 73 12.79 2.00 0.09
CA VAL A 73 13.74 0.87 0.07
C VAL A 73 15.00 1.23 -0.70
N GLN A 74 14.87 1.81 -1.90
CA GLN A 74 16.02 2.26 -2.69
C GLN A 74 16.86 3.30 -1.95
N GLY A 75 16.21 4.27 -1.29
CA GLY A 75 16.89 5.27 -0.48
C GLY A 75 17.63 4.66 0.71
N ALA A 76 17.02 3.71 1.42
CA ALA A 76 17.65 3.00 2.52
C ALA A 76 18.86 2.18 2.07
N GLN A 77 18.75 1.49 0.92
CA GLN A 77 19.85 0.73 0.34
C GLN A 77 21.03 1.65 -0.04
N ALA A 78 20.76 2.76 -0.74
CA ALA A 78 21.79 3.72 -1.10
C ALA A 78 22.49 4.31 0.13
N HIS A 79 21.73 4.61 1.20
CA HIS A 79 22.29 5.11 2.44
C HIS A 79 23.18 4.07 3.15
N TYR A 80 22.74 2.82 3.18
CA TYR A 80 23.52 1.72 3.74
C TYR A 80 24.82 1.50 2.97
N GLU A 81 24.77 1.46 1.63
CA GLU A 81 25.96 1.28 0.79
C GLU A 81 26.95 2.44 0.96
N ALA A 82 26.48 3.68 0.99
CA ALA A 82 27.32 4.84 1.25
C ALA A 82 28.00 4.78 2.63
N SER A 83 27.23 4.40 3.67
CA SER A 83 27.74 4.25 5.03
C SER A 83 28.77 3.13 5.13
N ARG A 84 28.53 2.00 4.44
CA ARG A 84 29.46 0.87 4.37
C ARG A 84 30.77 1.26 3.71
N GLN A 85 30.72 1.93 2.57
CA GLN A 85 31.92 2.42 1.88
C GLN A 85 32.71 3.44 2.71
N ALA A 86 32.01 4.33 3.42
CA ALA A 86 32.66 5.28 4.32
C ALA A 86 33.36 4.57 5.48
N ALA A 87 32.71 3.57 6.09
CA ALA A 87 33.30 2.75 7.14
C ALA A 87 34.51 1.95 6.63
N GLU A 88 34.41 1.30 5.46
CA GLU A 88 35.52 0.57 4.84
C GLU A 88 36.73 1.48 4.60
N LYS A 89 36.51 2.68 4.01
CA LYS A 89 37.60 3.66 3.80
C LYS A 89 38.25 4.09 5.10
N LYS A 90 37.44 4.33 6.14
CA LYS A 90 37.94 4.73 7.46
C LYS A 90 38.80 3.62 8.06
N THR A 91 38.32 2.38 8.06
CA THR A 91 39.06 1.23 8.59
C THR A 91 40.37 0.99 7.84
N MET A 92 40.38 1.12 6.51
CA MET A 92 41.62 1.00 5.72
C MET A 92 42.62 2.09 6.08
N ALA A 93 42.19 3.34 6.23
CA ALA A 93 43.07 4.44 6.65
C ALA A 93 43.65 4.21 8.06
N GLU A 94 42.85 3.70 8.99
CA GLU A 94 43.32 3.33 10.33
C GLU A 94 44.36 2.19 10.29
N LEU A 95 44.18 1.20 9.40
CA LEU A 95 45.15 0.12 9.21
C LEU A 95 46.47 0.62 8.60
N ASP A 96 46.42 1.49 7.61
CA ASP A 96 47.61 2.09 6.99
C ASP A 96 48.43 2.91 8.00
N GLU A 97 47.75 3.64 8.88
CA GLU A 97 48.40 4.41 9.96
C GLU A 97 49.10 3.49 10.96
N ILE A 98 48.47 2.38 11.36
CA ILE A 98 49.08 1.36 12.22
C ILE A 98 50.31 0.74 11.55
N GLU A 99 50.22 0.39 10.26
CA GLU A 99 51.35 -0.19 9.52
C GLU A 99 52.52 0.79 9.40
N SER A 100 52.24 2.09 9.22
CA SER A 100 53.27 3.13 9.19
C SER A 100 54.00 3.27 10.53
N LEU A 101 53.27 3.23 11.65
CA LEU A 101 53.85 3.28 13.00
C LEU A 101 54.74 2.06 13.28
N LEU A 102 54.34 0.87 12.84
CA LEU A 102 55.13 -0.36 13.00
C LEU A 102 56.40 -0.41 12.13
N LYS A 103 56.45 0.34 11.02
CA LYS A 103 57.64 0.42 10.14
C LYS A 103 58.65 1.48 10.57
N THR A 104 58.25 2.43 11.43
CA THR A 104 59.07 3.57 11.86
C THR A 104 59.54 3.48 13.31
N GLY A 105 58.96 2.58 14.12
CA GLY A 105 59.45 2.19 15.45
C GLY A 105 60.34 0.95 15.41
#